data_AF-A0A7V9QPQ4-F1
#
_entry.id   AF-A0A7V9QPQ4-F1
#
_cell.length_a   1.000
_cell.length_b   1.000
_cell.length_c   1.000
_cell.angle_alpha   90.00
_cell.angle_beta   90.00
_cell.angle_gamma   90.00
#
_symmetry.space_group_name_H-M   'P 1'
#
loop_
_entity.id
_entity.type
_entity.pdbx_description
1 polymer ?
#
loop_
_entity_poly.entity_id
_entity_poly.type
_entity_poly.pdbx_seq_one_letter_code
_entity_poly.pdbx_strand_id
1 'polypeptide(L)'
;MATAIPPKTKRSLLNRILGTRDNSDDLVGPIRGEVLGADRLAERARAIARQHTLLPSRKQRGSGPLLERLDDTRRVLRTVYERLNEAVEVDLDISPAGEWLLDNAYIVQEHIREIRTSLPKGYYQELPKLAAGTLAGYPRVYELAIELIAHTEGHIDTDNITLFVGEYQKIASLGMGELWAVPTMLRLGLVENIRRMALRVAARLKEVESADIWAAKLRDASDKSPEELTRALSGFIDGHPRLTPTFVARFLQQTRSYHTNFTPLVWLEQWLAEDGPSAEEAVTRSNRRIALTQVTVANSITSLRTIARIDWKDFVEEQSGTERILRDDPTGLYRQMSFGTRDHYRHIVEHIARKTELPEEEVARAAIHFAEQAPPNTHESHVGYYLVDEGRKLVERETGYRPPVGEAVHRWAVRHPNTVYFGGISVGTLALMTLVLSLGHA
;
A
#
# COMPACT_ATOMS: atom_id res chain seq x y z
N MET A 1 -34.73 37.83 6.14
CA MET A 1 -35.01 36.53 5.51
C MET A 1 -33.75 36.10 4.75
N ALA A 2 -32.94 35.26 5.39
CA ALA A 2 -31.71 34.72 4.82
C ALA A 2 -31.92 33.22 4.61
N THR A 3 -31.78 32.76 3.37
CA THR A 3 -31.76 31.33 3.03
C THR A 3 -30.43 31.04 2.34
N ALA A 4 -29.43 30.70 3.15
CA ALA A 4 -28.17 30.15 2.69
C ALA A 4 -28.36 28.64 2.46
N ILE A 5 -28.19 28.21 1.20
CA ILE A 5 -28.12 26.81 0.80
C ILE A 5 -26.75 26.27 1.24
N PRO A 6 -26.66 25.14 1.97
CA PRO A 6 -25.36 24.59 2.34
C PRO A 6 -24.67 23.99 1.10
N PRO A 7 -23.33 24.06 0.99
CA PRO A 7 -22.64 23.49 -0.15
C PRO A 7 -22.75 21.95 -0.13
N LYS A 8 -22.98 21.37 -1.32
CA LYS A 8 -22.97 19.93 -1.55
C LYS A 8 -21.64 19.35 -1.05
N THR A 9 -21.69 18.51 -0.03
CA THR A 9 -20.59 17.67 0.43
C THR A 9 -20.00 16.89 -0.75
N LYS A 10 -18.74 17.14 -1.08
CA LYS A 10 -17.98 16.37 -2.09
C LYS A 10 -18.04 14.89 -1.71
N ARG A 11 -18.61 14.06 -2.58
CA ARG A 11 -18.53 12.59 -2.48
C ARG A 11 -17.05 12.20 -2.52
N SER A 12 -16.55 11.62 -1.43
CA SER A 12 -15.16 11.14 -1.31
C SER A 12 -14.84 10.10 -2.39
N LEU A 13 -13.68 10.27 -3.03
CA LEU A 13 -13.09 9.39 -4.07
C LEU A 13 -13.04 7.90 -3.65
N LEU A 14 -13.07 7.61 -2.35
CA LEU A 14 -12.85 6.27 -1.80
C LEU A 14 -14.12 5.44 -1.58
N ASN A 15 -15.33 6.03 -1.56
CA ASN A 15 -16.57 5.24 -1.64
C ASN A 15 -16.68 4.48 -2.98
N ARG A 16 -15.95 4.93 -4.01
CA ARG A 16 -15.73 4.18 -5.27
C ARG A 16 -14.65 3.10 -5.18
N ILE A 17 -13.78 3.16 -4.19
CA ILE A 17 -12.61 2.27 -4.07
C ILE A 17 -12.97 1.01 -3.27
N LEU A 18 -13.89 1.09 -2.30
CA LEU A 18 -14.20 0.02 -1.33
C LEU A 18 -15.68 -0.42 -1.29
N GLY A 19 -16.56 0.14 -2.14
CA GLY A 19 -17.99 -0.17 -2.12
C GLY A 19 -18.37 -1.49 -2.80
N THR A 20 -18.92 -2.43 -2.03
CA THR A 20 -19.69 -3.58 -2.53
C THR A 20 -21.10 -3.13 -2.93
N ARG A 21 -21.31 -2.85 -4.22
CA ARG A 21 -22.54 -3.16 -5.01
C ARG A 21 -22.42 -2.62 -6.43
N ASP A 22 -22.37 -3.57 -7.36
CA ASP A 22 -22.80 -3.53 -8.76
C ASP A 22 -22.79 -2.18 -9.48
N ASN A 23 -21.60 -1.73 -9.89
CA ASN A 23 -21.46 -0.86 -11.07
C ASN A 23 -20.07 -1.09 -11.68
N SER A 24 -20.01 -1.96 -12.70
CA SER A 24 -18.78 -2.47 -13.31
C SER A 24 -17.84 -1.40 -13.89
N ASP A 25 -18.32 -0.17 -14.12
CA ASP A 25 -17.52 0.93 -14.67
C ASP A 25 -16.83 1.80 -13.59
N ASP A 26 -17.36 1.86 -12.36
CA ASP A 26 -16.86 2.79 -11.32
C ASP A 26 -15.76 2.17 -10.43
N LEU A 27 -15.60 0.85 -10.45
CA LEU A 27 -14.56 0.11 -9.70
C LEU A 27 -13.26 -0.09 -10.51
N VAL A 28 -13.29 0.19 -11.81
CA VAL A 28 -12.22 -0.11 -12.77
C VAL A 28 -11.53 1.20 -13.17
N GLY A 29 -10.82 1.80 -12.21
CA GLY A 29 -10.05 3.02 -12.45
C GLY A 29 -8.90 3.26 -11.48
N PRO A 30 -7.94 4.13 -11.86
CA PRO A 30 -6.74 4.35 -11.08
C PRO A 30 -7.08 5.05 -9.78
N ILE A 31 -6.29 4.81 -8.72
CA ILE A 31 -6.31 5.65 -7.52
C ILE A 31 -5.74 7.01 -7.95
N ARG A 32 -6.60 8.02 -8.05
CA ARG A 32 -6.23 9.32 -8.64
C ARG A 32 -6.97 10.47 -7.98
N GLY A 33 -6.23 11.53 -7.69
CA GLY A 33 -6.68 12.86 -7.35
C GLY A 33 -6.20 13.89 -8.37
N GLU A 34 -6.45 15.17 -8.11
CA GLU A 34 -5.81 16.26 -8.86
C GLU A 34 -4.28 16.14 -8.69
N VAL A 35 -3.52 16.26 -9.77
CA VAL A 35 -2.04 16.24 -9.69
C VAL A 35 -1.59 17.48 -8.95
N LEU A 36 -0.86 17.31 -7.85
CA LEU A 36 -0.42 18.41 -7.00
C LEU A 36 1.06 18.67 -7.19
N GLY A 37 1.42 19.95 -7.37
CA GLY A 37 2.81 20.39 -7.20
C GLY A 37 3.23 20.33 -5.73
N ALA A 38 4.53 20.47 -5.47
CA ALA A 38 5.13 20.32 -4.14
C ALA A 38 4.41 21.10 -3.02
N ASP A 39 4.09 22.38 -3.23
CA ASP A 39 3.44 23.22 -2.22
C ASP A 39 2.04 22.71 -1.84
N ARG A 40 1.23 22.33 -2.84
CA ARG A 40 -0.11 21.79 -2.61
C ARG A 40 -0.05 20.39 -2.02
N LEU A 41 0.96 19.60 -2.38
CA LEU A 41 1.20 18.28 -1.81
C LEU A 41 1.56 18.39 -0.31
N ALA A 42 2.40 19.37 0.05
CA ALA A 42 2.72 19.70 1.44
C ALA A 42 1.47 20.17 2.23
N GLU A 43 0.64 21.03 1.64
CA GLU A 43 -0.64 21.41 2.24
C GLU A 43 -1.58 20.23 2.46
N ARG A 44 -1.63 19.31 1.48
CA ARG A 44 -2.45 18.09 1.56
C ARG A 44 -1.99 17.20 2.70
N ALA A 45 -0.68 16.98 2.85
CA ALA A 45 -0.11 16.21 3.96
C ALA A 45 -0.52 16.78 5.33
N ARG A 46 -0.35 18.10 5.52
CA ARG A 46 -0.78 18.80 6.75
C ARG A 46 -2.29 18.72 6.97
N ALA A 47 -3.09 18.83 5.91
CA ALA A 47 -4.54 18.76 6.00
C ALA A 47 -5.03 17.38 6.46
N ILE A 48 -4.45 16.31 5.92
CA ILE A 48 -4.76 14.93 6.31
C ILE A 48 -4.35 14.68 7.77
N ALA A 49 -3.16 15.14 8.17
CA ALA A 49 -2.69 15.01 9.55
C ALA A 49 -3.66 15.61 10.59
N ARG A 50 -4.28 16.75 10.27
CA ARG A 50 -5.30 17.38 11.14
C ARG A 50 -6.61 16.60 11.24
N GLN A 51 -6.91 15.76 10.25
CA GLN A 51 -8.17 14.99 10.17
C GLN A 51 -8.03 13.61 10.84
N HIS A 52 -6.82 13.09 10.95
CA HIS A 52 -6.57 11.78 11.51
C HIS A 52 -6.96 11.72 13.00
N THR A 53 -7.93 10.86 13.28
CA THR A 53 -8.29 10.44 14.64
C THR A 53 -7.99 8.96 14.75
N LEU A 54 -7.29 8.55 15.79
CA LEU A 54 -6.81 7.18 15.94
C LEU A 54 -7.71 6.35 16.86
N LEU A 55 -7.82 5.06 16.57
CA LEU A 55 -8.41 4.11 17.49
C LEU A 55 -7.51 3.95 18.73
N PRO A 56 -8.09 3.74 19.92
CA PRO A 56 -7.32 3.43 21.11
C PRO A 56 -6.42 2.21 20.89
N SER A 57 -5.23 2.21 21.51
CA SER A 57 -4.23 1.15 21.45
C SER A 57 -4.75 -0.16 22.05
N ARG A 58 -5.51 -0.94 21.27
CA ARG A 58 -5.97 -2.27 21.65
C ARG A 58 -5.60 -3.27 20.57
N LYS A 59 -4.98 -4.39 20.97
CA LYS A 59 -4.65 -5.50 20.06
C LYS A 59 -5.92 -5.97 19.36
N GLN A 60 -6.04 -5.62 18.09
CA GLN A 60 -7.14 -6.07 17.26
C GLN A 60 -6.82 -7.46 16.70
N ARG A 61 -7.83 -8.32 16.66
CA ARG A 61 -7.71 -9.69 16.15
C ARG A 61 -7.85 -9.71 14.62
N GLY A 62 -7.12 -10.62 13.97
CA GLY A 62 -7.20 -10.88 12.52
C GLY A 62 -5.98 -10.42 11.73
N SER A 63 -5.89 -10.84 10.46
CA SER A 63 -4.89 -10.39 9.48
C SER A 63 -5.12 -8.96 9.00
N GLY A 64 -6.32 -8.43 9.22
CA GLY A 64 -6.74 -7.13 8.74
C GLY A 64 -7.07 -7.09 7.25
N PRO A 65 -7.84 -6.08 6.82
CA PRO A 65 -8.37 -6.00 5.47
C PRO A 65 -7.29 -5.87 4.38
N LEU A 66 -6.09 -5.35 4.72
CA LEU A 66 -5.01 -5.17 3.73
C LEU A 66 -4.35 -6.48 3.29
N LEU A 67 -4.10 -7.40 4.22
CA LEU A 67 -3.52 -8.69 3.88
C LEU A 67 -4.50 -9.57 3.09
N GLU A 68 -5.79 -9.52 3.45
CA GLU A 68 -6.84 -10.20 2.68
C GLU A 68 -6.96 -9.60 1.27
N ARG A 69 -6.93 -8.27 1.16
CA ARG A 69 -6.95 -7.57 -0.13
C ARG A 69 -5.74 -7.92 -1.00
N LEU A 70 -4.55 -8.05 -0.41
CA LEU A 70 -3.34 -8.44 -1.12
C LEU A 70 -3.46 -9.86 -1.72
N ASP A 71 -4.07 -10.77 -0.98
CA ASP A 71 -4.29 -12.16 -1.43
C ASP A 71 -5.27 -12.21 -2.60
N ASP A 72 -6.37 -11.44 -2.53
CA ASP A 72 -7.26 -11.24 -3.68
C ASP A 72 -6.52 -10.63 -4.86
N THR A 73 -5.69 -9.61 -4.62
CA THR A 73 -4.93 -8.93 -5.68
C THR A 73 -4.01 -9.89 -6.40
N ARG A 74 -3.30 -10.74 -5.66
CA ARG A 74 -2.46 -11.79 -6.25
C ARG A 74 -3.26 -12.73 -7.16
N ARG A 75 -4.45 -13.17 -6.72
CA ARG A 75 -5.32 -14.05 -7.52
C ARG A 75 -5.79 -13.36 -8.80
N VAL A 76 -6.29 -12.14 -8.68
CA VAL A 76 -6.79 -11.35 -9.82
C VAL A 76 -5.70 -11.13 -10.86
N LEU A 77 -4.50 -10.70 -10.43
CA LEU A 77 -3.40 -10.46 -11.35
C LEU A 77 -2.99 -11.72 -12.09
N ARG A 78 -2.92 -12.87 -11.42
CA ARG A 78 -2.65 -14.15 -12.07
C ARG A 78 -3.65 -14.45 -13.18
N THR A 79 -4.95 -14.34 -12.91
CA THR A 79 -5.99 -14.57 -13.91
C THR A 79 -5.91 -13.59 -15.08
N VAL A 80 -5.59 -12.32 -14.84
CA VAL A 80 -5.41 -11.35 -15.92
C VAL A 80 -4.17 -11.66 -16.76
N TYR A 81 -3.06 -12.07 -16.15
CA TYR A 81 -1.86 -12.47 -16.91
C TYR A 81 -2.11 -13.72 -17.76
N GLU A 82 -2.82 -14.72 -17.23
CA GLU A 82 -3.24 -15.90 -18.00
C GLU A 82 -4.07 -15.47 -19.22
N ARG A 83 -5.09 -14.60 -19.03
CA ARG A 83 -5.92 -14.10 -20.13
C ARG A 83 -5.15 -13.24 -21.14
N LEU A 84 -4.17 -12.46 -20.69
CA LEU A 84 -3.33 -11.66 -21.57
C LEU A 84 -2.45 -12.54 -22.46
N ASN A 85 -1.88 -13.63 -21.92
CA ASN A 85 -1.12 -14.58 -22.72
C ASN A 85 -1.99 -15.27 -23.77
N GLU A 86 -3.20 -15.73 -23.40
CA GLU A 86 -4.16 -16.29 -24.38
C GLU A 86 -4.48 -15.30 -25.50
N ALA A 87 -4.66 -14.02 -25.17
CA ALA A 87 -4.95 -12.98 -26.14
C ALA A 87 -3.79 -12.75 -27.13
N VAL A 88 -2.53 -12.85 -26.66
CA VAL A 88 -1.34 -12.77 -27.52
C VAL A 88 -1.27 -13.96 -28.49
N GLU A 89 -1.61 -15.16 -28.04
CA GLU A 89 -1.58 -16.37 -28.90
C GLU A 89 -2.56 -16.28 -30.09
N VAL A 90 -3.66 -15.54 -29.95
CA VAL A 90 -4.67 -15.33 -30.99
C VAL A 90 -4.56 -13.96 -31.69
N ASP A 91 -3.44 -13.25 -31.52
CA ASP A 91 -3.15 -11.95 -32.15
C ASP A 91 -4.19 -10.85 -31.83
N LEU A 92 -4.75 -10.89 -30.62
CA LEU A 92 -5.69 -9.86 -30.15
C LEU A 92 -4.92 -8.66 -29.60
N ASP A 93 -5.38 -7.44 -29.91
CA ASP A 93 -4.74 -6.20 -29.43
C ASP A 93 -4.86 -6.05 -27.90
N ILE A 94 -3.78 -6.37 -27.18
CA ILE A 94 -3.66 -6.25 -25.71
C ILE A 94 -3.35 -4.83 -25.23
N SER A 95 -3.13 -3.88 -26.13
CA SER A 95 -2.66 -2.50 -25.87
C SER A 95 -1.28 -2.41 -25.19
N PRO A 96 -0.61 -1.24 -25.25
CA PRO A 96 0.68 -1.05 -24.58
C PRO A 96 0.66 -1.29 -23.06
N ALA A 97 -0.49 -1.06 -22.41
CA ALA A 97 -0.64 -1.34 -20.99
C ALA A 97 -0.66 -2.84 -20.69
N GLY A 98 -1.22 -3.66 -21.59
CA GLY A 98 -1.22 -5.12 -21.47
C GLY A 98 0.17 -5.71 -21.67
N GLU A 99 0.90 -5.23 -22.68
CA GLU A 99 2.31 -5.59 -22.91
C GLU A 99 3.16 -5.29 -21.67
N TRP A 100 3.05 -4.05 -21.16
CA TRP A 100 3.81 -3.64 -19.99
C TRP A 100 3.47 -4.48 -18.74
N LEU A 101 2.21 -4.91 -18.59
CA LEU A 101 1.79 -5.80 -17.51
C LEU A 101 2.44 -7.19 -17.63
N LEU A 102 2.54 -7.75 -18.84
CA LEU A 102 3.19 -9.05 -19.09
C LEU A 102 4.70 -8.96 -18.87
N ASP A 103 5.35 -7.97 -19.48
CA ASP A 103 6.81 -7.78 -19.39
C ASP A 103 7.30 -7.62 -17.95
N ASN A 104 6.45 -7.08 -17.07
CA ASN A 104 6.78 -6.75 -15.69
C ASN A 104 6.08 -7.64 -14.66
N ALA A 105 5.44 -8.74 -15.08
CA ALA A 105 4.69 -9.62 -14.18
C ALA A 105 5.55 -10.15 -13.02
N TYR A 106 6.81 -10.47 -13.28
CA TYR A 106 7.74 -10.98 -12.27
C TYR A 106 8.03 -9.96 -11.15
N ILE A 107 8.17 -8.68 -11.49
CA ILE A 107 8.42 -7.58 -10.54
C ILE A 107 7.23 -7.41 -9.59
N VAL A 108 6.02 -7.42 -10.15
CA VAL A 108 4.80 -7.29 -9.35
C VAL A 108 4.66 -8.47 -8.40
N GLN A 109 4.93 -9.69 -8.86
CA GLN A 109 4.91 -10.89 -8.02
C GLN A 109 5.98 -10.88 -6.93
N GLU A 110 7.17 -10.35 -7.21
CA GLU A 110 8.24 -10.16 -6.24
C GLU A 110 7.81 -9.19 -5.13
N HIS A 111 7.30 -8.01 -5.47
CA HIS A 111 6.83 -7.06 -4.47
C HIS A 111 5.64 -7.59 -3.65
N ILE A 112 4.72 -8.37 -4.24
CA ILE A 112 3.65 -9.03 -3.47
C ILE A 112 4.24 -9.99 -2.41
N ARG A 113 5.32 -10.70 -2.75
CA ARG A 113 6.03 -11.58 -1.80
C ARG A 113 6.73 -10.77 -0.71
N GLU A 114 7.44 -9.70 -1.08
CA GLU A 114 8.10 -8.80 -0.14
C GLU A 114 7.12 -8.22 0.87
N ILE A 115 5.97 -7.70 0.43
CA ILE A 115 4.93 -7.13 1.30
C ILE A 115 4.49 -8.14 2.37
N ARG A 116 4.30 -9.42 2.00
CA ARG A 116 3.91 -10.46 2.96
C ARG A 116 4.99 -10.74 4.00
N THR A 117 6.26 -10.68 3.60
CA THR A 117 7.40 -10.90 4.50
C THR A 117 7.62 -9.69 5.42
N SER A 118 7.49 -8.47 4.89
CA SER A 118 7.74 -7.23 5.62
C SER A 118 6.57 -6.77 6.50
N LEU A 119 5.37 -7.33 6.29
CA LEU A 119 4.19 -7.02 7.11
C LEU A 119 3.56 -8.29 7.73
N PRO A 120 4.25 -8.94 8.69
CA PRO A 120 3.65 -10.01 9.49
C PRO A 120 2.40 -9.53 10.22
N LYS A 121 1.48 -10.46 10.53
CA LYS A 121 0.21 -10.14 11.23
C LYS A 121 0.42 -9.38 12.55
N GLY A 122 1.45 -9.73 13.31
CA GLY A 122 1.76 -9.06 14.58
C GLY A 122 2.11 -7.59 14.36
N TYR A 123 3.01 -7.31 13.42
CA TYR A 123 3.41 -5.95 13.08
C TYR A 123 2.23 -5.13 12.55
N TYR A 124 1.41 -5.70 11.65
CA TYR A 124 0.18 -5.05 11.17
C TYR A 124 -0.77 -4.64 12.30
N GLN A 125 -0.93 -5.50 13.31
CA GLN A 125 -1.83 -5.25 14.44
C GLN A 125 -1.33 -4.15 15.39
N GLU A 126 -0.03 -3.85 15.36
CA GLU A 126 0.60 -2.82 16.18
C GLU A 126 0.50 -1.43 15.55
N LEU A 127 0.24 -1.34 14.24
CA LEU A 127 0.14 -0.05 13.55
C LEU A 127 -1.11 0.73 14.00
N PRO A 128 -0.98 2.04 14.29
CA PRO A 128 -2.11 2.90 14.64
C PRO A 128 -3.15 2.99 13.52
N LYS A 129 -4.40 2.67 13.86
CA LYS A 129 -5.52 2.61 12.93
C LYS A 129 -6.39 3.85 13.02
N LEU A 130 -6.96 4.25 11.89
CA LEU A 130 -7.91 5.35 11.82
C LEU A 130 -9.25 4.96 12.48
N ALA A 131 -9.81 5.87 13.26
CA ALA A 131 -11.10 5.69 13.94
C ALA A 131 -12.29 6.08 13.06
N ALA A 132 -12.08 6.98 12.09
CA ALA A 132 -13.12 7.54 11.25
C ALA A 132 -12.59 7.76 9.82
N GLY A 133 -13.49 8.18 8.93
CA GLY A 133 -13.18 8.39 7.51
C GLY A 133 -13.36 7.13 6.67
N THR A 134 -13.02 7.24 5.39
CA THR A 134 -13.21 6.15 4.41
C THR A 134 -12.27 4.97 4.60
N LEU A 135 -11.14 5.21 5.28
CA LEU A 135 -10.16 4.20 5.64
C LEU A 135 -10.19 3.87 7.14
N ALA A 136 -11.35 4.07 7.80
CA ALA A 136 -11.54 3.64 9.17
C ALA A 136 -11.18 2.15 9.35
N GLY A 137 -10.39 1.83 10.37
CA GLY A 137 -9.86 0.50 10.64
C GLY A 137 -8.58 0.13 9.88
N TYR A 138 -8.11 0.95 8.94
CA TYR A 138 -6.82 0.79 8.27
C TYR A 138 -5.72 1.56 9.00
N PRO A 139 -4.44 1.13 8.91
CA PRO A 139 -3.30 1.91 9.40
C PRO A 139 -3.28 3.30 8.78
N ARG A 140 -3.06 4.36 9.57
CA ARG A 140 -3.03 5.73 9.04
C ARG A 140 -1.93 5.93 8.00
N VAL A 141 -0.78 5.26 8.17
CA VAL A 141 0.32 5.22 7.20
C VAL A 141 -0.08 4.67 5.83
N TYR A 142 -1.12 3.83 5.76
CA TYR A 142 -1.69 3.41 4.49
C TYR A 142 -2.44 4.54 3.80
N GLU A 143 -3.22 5.35 4.54
CA GLU A 143 -3.88 6.53 3.98
C GLU A 143 -2.86 7.55 3.46
N LEU A 144 -1.73 7.75 4.14
CA LEU A 144 -0.62 8.59 3.64
C LEU A 144 -0.13 8.10 2.27
N ALA A 145 0.13 6.80 2.15
CA ALA A 145 0.59 6.20 0.90
C ALA A 145 -0.43 6.35 -0.23
N ILE A 146 -1.72 6.10 0.05
CA ILE A 146 -2.79 6.22 -0.95
C ILE A 146 -2.97 7.67 -1.41
N GLU A 147 -2.92 8.63 -0.49
CA GLU A 147 -3.04 10.05 -0.78
C GLU A 147 -1.87 10.57 -1.61
N LEU A 148 -0.65 10.18 -1.27
CA LEU A 148 0.54 10.51 -2.07
C LEU A 148 0.41 9.96 -3.50
N ILE A 149 0.12 8.65 -3.63
CA ILE A 149 -0.04 7.98 -4.93
C ILE A 149 -1.14 8.64 -5.77
N ALA A 150 -2.27 9.00 -5.15
CA ALA A 150 -3.39 9.62 -5.84
C ALA A 150 -3.01 10.98 -6.45
N HIS A 151 -2.20 11.76 -5.74
CA HIS A 151 -1.85 13.14 -6.09
C HIS A 151 -0.55 13.28 -6.90
N THR A 152 0.16 12.18 -7.15
CA THR A 152 1.37 12.13 -8.01
C THR A 152 1.20 11.25 -9.26
N GLU A 153 -0.03 10.86 -9.61
CA GLU A 153 -0.31 9.91 -10.72
C GLU A 153 0.45 8.58 -10.59
N GLY A 154 0.72 8.16 -9.35
CA GLY A 154 1.51 6.98 -9.04
C GLY A 154 3.02 7.13 -9.26
N HIS A 155 3.52 8.33 -9.57
CA HIS A 155 4.96 8.61 -9.61
C HIS A 155 5.48 8.83 -8.18
N ILE A 156 6.38 7.97 -7.72
CA ILE A 156 6.92 7.98 -6.37
C ILE A 156 8.44 8.02 -6.46
N ASP A 157 9.03 8.95 -5.71
CA ASP A 157 10.45 9.20 -5.60
C ASP A 157 10.77 9.61 -4.16
N THR A 158 12.06 9.64 -3.80
CA THR A 158 12.49 9.98 -2.45
C THR A 158 12.03 11.37 -2.02
N ASP A 159 12.05 12.35 -2.92
CA ASP A 159 11.74 13.74 -2.61
C ASP A 159 10.28 13.92 -2.21
N ASN A 160 9.36 13.32 -2.97
CA ASN A 160 7.94 13.42 -2.69
C ASN A 160 7.52 12.61 -1.47
N ILE A 161 8.17 11.47 -1.19
CA ILE A 161 7.96 10.70 0.04
C ILE A 161 8.43 11.53 1.25
N THR A 162 9.66 12.05 1.20
CA THR A 162 10.26 12.87 2.27
C THR A 162 9.45 14.12 2.53
N LEU A 163 9.04 14.85 1.49
CA LEU A 163 8.19 16.02 1.62
C LEU A 163 6.85 15.66 2.30
N PHE A 164 6.15 14.64 1.80
CA PHE A 164 4.82 14.32 2.29
C PHE A 164 4.84 13.84 3.74
N VAL A 165 5.78 12.94 4.08
CA VAL A 165 5.93 12.44 5.46
C VAL A 165 6.41 13.54 6.39
N GLY A 166 7.40 14.34 5.99
CA GLY A 166 7.91 15.45 6.80
C GLY A 166 6.84 16.50 7.11
N GLU A 167 6.04 16.88 6.10
CA GLU A 167 4.95 17.86 6.27
C GLU A 167 3.79 17.33 7.10
N TYR A 168 3.47 16.04 6.97
CA TYR A 168 2.52 15.38 7.86
C TYR A 168 3.00 15.43 9.33
N GLN A 169 4.27 15.11 9.57
CA GLN A 169 4.86 15.05 10.91
C GLN A 169 4.95 16.39 11.63
N LYS A 170 4.87 17.53 10.92
CA LYS A 170 4.73 18.85 11.55
C LYS A 170 3.43 19.03 12.33
N ILE A 171 2.43 18.19 12.07
CA ILE A 171 1.11 18.24 12.71
C ILE A 171 0.91 17.03 13.63
N ALA A 172 1.32 15.83 13.21
CA ALA A 172 1.16 14.61 13.99
C ALA A 172 2.39 13.70 13.84
N SER A 173 3.09 13.43 14.95
CA SER A 173 4.25 12.54 14.97
C SER A 173 3.89 11.12 14.54
N LEU A 174 4.77 10.50 13.74
CA LEU A 174 4.72 9.07 13.40
C LEU A 174 5.72 8.33 14.29
N GLY A 175 5.32 7.17 14.81
CA GLY A 175 6.23 6.30 15.56
C GLY A 175 7.23 5.57 14.65
N MET A 176 8.24 4.95 15.25
CA MET A 176 9.28 4.20 14.52
C MET A 176 8.67 3.06 13.69
N GLY A 177 7.75 2.29 14.29
CA GLY A 177 7.01 1.24 13.56
C GLY A 177 6.13 1.77 12.43
N GLU A 178 5.70 3.03 12.47
CA GLU A 178 4.96 3.63 11.37
C GLU A 178 5.87 4.07 10.22
N LEU A 179 7.02 4.66 10.53
CA LEU A 179 8.02 5.06 9.54
C LEU A 179 8.57 3.84 8.79
N TRP A 180 8.84 2.74 9.50
CA TRP A 180 9.23 1.47 8.87
C TRP A 180 8.13 0.83 8.01
N ALA A 181 6.86 1.18 8.25
CA ALA A 181 5.75 0.65 7.47
C ALA A 181 5.55 1.40 6.13
N VAL A 182 6.01 2.65 6.01
CA VAL A 182 5.92 3.48 4.79
C VAL A 182 6.30 2.72 3.51
N PRO A 183 7.47 2.06 3.41
CA PRO A 183 7.84 1.29 2.21
C PRO A 183 6.80 0.25 1.81
N THR A 184 6.22 -0.44 2.80
CA THR A 184 5.27 -1.52 2.54
C THR A 184 3.90 -0.96 2.17
N MET A 185 3.49 0.16 2.76
CA MET A 185 2.23 0.84 2.44
C MET A 185 2.24 1.41 1.02
N LEU A 186 3.36 1.99 0.59
CA LEU A 186 3.54 2.45 -0.79
C LEU A 186 3.47 1.28 -1.77
N ARG A 187 4.19 0.18 -1.50
CA ARG A 187 4.10 -1.05 -2.33
C ARG A 187 2.66 -1.56 -2.42
N LEU A 188 1.94 -1.62 -1.30
CA LEU A 188 0.52 -2.03 -1.27
C LEU A 188 -0.37 -1.14 -2.14
N GLY A 189 -0.21 0.18 -2.04
CA GLY A 189 -0.98 1.14 -2.84
C GLY A 189 -0.70 1.01 -4.34
N LEU A 190 0.56 0.87 -4.73
CA LEU A 190 0.96 0.72 -6.14
C LEU A 190 0.50 -0.63 -6.72
N VAL A 191 0.60 -1.72 -5.95
CA VAL A 191 0.09 -3.04 -6.36
C VAL A 191 -1.43 -3.02 -6.54
N GLU A 192 -2.17 -2.31 -5.68
CA GLU A 192 -3.62 -2.11 -5.86
C GLU A 192 -3.93 -1.27 -7.11
N ASN A 193 -3.12 -0.27 -7.44
CA ASN A 193 -3.21 0.46 -8.71
C ASN A 193 -3.03 -0.47 -9.92
N ILE A 194 -1.99 -1.31 -9.87
CA ILE A 194 -1.73 -2.29 -10.93
C ILE A 194 -2.89 -3.26 -11.07
N ARG A 195 -3.47 -3.76 -9.97
CA ARG A 195 -4.69 -4.58 -10.02
C ARG A 195 -5.83 -3.89 -10.74
N ARG A 196 -6.11 -2.63 -10.40
CA ARG A 196 -7.20 -1.86 -11.02
C ARG A 196 -6.98 -1.69 -12.52
N MET A 197 -5.74 -1.43 -12.94
CA MET A 197 -5.38 -1.31 -14.35
C MET A 197 -5.41 -2.66 -15.08
N ALA A 198 -4.97 -3.74 -14.44
CA ALA A 198 -5.07 -5.09 -14.99
C ALA A 198 -6.53 -5.49 -15.25
N LEU A 199 -7.43 -5.23 -14.30
CA LEU A 199 -8.87 -5.44 -14.51
C LEU A 199 -9.43 -4.59 -15.65
N ARG A 200 -8.93 -3.36 -15.83
CA ARG A 200 -9.33 -2.49 -16.94
C ARG A 200 -8.86 -3.03 -18.29
N VAL A 201 -7.63 -3.51 -18.37
CA VAL A 201 -7.09 -4.15 -19.58
C VAL A 201 -7.90 -5.40 -19.92
N ALA A 202 -8.20 -6.25 -18.93
CA ALA A 202 -9.02 -7.45 -19.14
C ALA A 202 -10.44 -7.11 -19.61
N ALA A 203 -11.07 -6.08 -19.04
CA ALA A 203 -12.38 -5.60 -19.51
C ALA A 203 -12.32 -5.11 -20.97
N ARG A 204 -11.31 -4.32 -21.31
CA ARG A 204 -11.07 -3.85 -22.68
C ARG A 204 -10.90 -5.01 -23.65
N LEU A 205 -10.12 -6.03 -23.29
CA LEU A 205 -9.91 -7.22 -24.12
C LEU A 205 -11.23 -7.90 -24.48
N LYS A 206 -12.13 -8.05 -23.50
CA LYS A 206 -13.45 -8.62 -23.74
C LYS A 206 -14.29 -7.77 -24.72
N GLU A 207 -14.19 -6.45 -24.62
CA GLU A 207 -14.87 -5.53 -25.55
C GLU A 207 -14.31 -5.62 -26.97
N VAL A 208 -12.98 -5.69 -27.12
CA VAL A 208 -12.29 -5.82 -28.40
C VAL A 208 -12.60 -7.16 -29.07
N GLU A 209 -12.48 -8.27 -28.33
CA GLU A 209 -12.84 -9.60 -28.80
C GLU A 209 -14.30 -9.66 -29.26
N SER A 210 -15.22 -9.07 -28.48
CA SER A 210 -16.63 -9.02 -28.85
C SER A 210 -16.87 -8.17 -30.12
N ALA A 211 -16.16 -7.06 -30.29
CA ALA A 211 -16.26 -6.22 -31.47
C ALA A 211 -15.75 -6.95 -32.72
N ASP A 212 -14.63 -7.66 -32.60
CA ASP A 212 -14.03 -8.43 -33.69
C ASP A 212 -14.94 -9.59 -34.11
N ILE A 213 -15.57 -10.30 -33.16
CA ILE A 213 -16.56 -11.34 -33.44
C ILE A 213 -17.77 -10.78 -34.21
N TRP A 214 -18.32 -9.64 -33.78
CA TRP A 214 -19.47 -9.04 -34.46
C TRP A 214 -19.13 -8.51 -35.84
N ALA A 215 -17.98 -7.86 -35.99
CA ALA A 215 -17.50 -7.40 -37.29
C ALA A 215 -17.26 -8.58 -38.24
N ALA A 216 -16.67 -9.69 -37.75
CA ALA A 216 -16.49 -10.91 -38.53
C ALA A 216 -17.83 -11.53 -38.97
N LYS A 217 -18.84 -11.57 -38.08
CA LYS A 217 -20.19 -12.06 -38.45
C LYS A 217 -20.84 -11.23 -39.56
N LEU A 218 -20.75 -9.90 -39.47
CA LEU A 218 -21.30 -9.02 -40.50
C LEU A 218 -20.55 -9.15 -41.83
N ARG A 219 -19.22 -9.29 -41.77
CA ARG A 219 -18.38 -9.58 -42.94
C ARG A 219 -18.79 -10.88 -43.62
N ASP A 220 -18.80 -11.98 -42.87
CA ASP A 220 -19.11 -13.31 -43.39
C ASP A 220 -20.54 -13.39 -43.94
N ALA A 221 -21.47 -12.57 -43.44
CA ALA A 221 -22.83 -12.44 -43.96
C ALA A 221 -22.87 -11.58 -45.25
N SER A 222 -22.13 -10.47 -45.29
CA SER A 222 -21.98 -9.59 -46.45
C SER A 222 -21.38 -10.32 -47.65
N ASP A 223 -20.38 -11.17 -47.43
CA ASP A 223 -19.75 -11.97 -48.50
C ASP A 223 -20.70 -13.04 -49.08
N LYS A 224 -21.75 -13.43 -48.35
CA LYS A 224 -22.72 -14.46 -48.80
C LYS A 224 -23.85 -13.87 -49.63
N SER A 225 -24.60 -12.91 -49.10
CA SER A 225 -25.72 -12.26 -49.82
C SER A 225 -26.27 -11.04 -49.07
N PRO A 226 -26.98 -10.12 -49.76
CA PRO A 226 -27.71 -9.02 -49.12
C PRO A 226 -28.76 -9.46 -48.08
N GLU A 227 -29.41 -10.61 -48.29
CA GLU A 227 -30.40 -11.16 -47.36
C GLU A 227 -29.75 -11.66 -46.05
N GLU A 228 -28.61 -12.34 -46.16
CA GLU A 228 -27.81 -12.76 -45.00
C GLU A 228 -27.30 -11.55 -44.22
N LEU A 229 -26.83 -10.51 -44.91
CA LEU A 229 -26.39 -9.27 -44.28
C LEU A 229 -27.53 -8.58 -43.50
N THR A 230 -28.71 -8.50 -44.10
CA THR A 230 -29.90 -7.92 -43.43
C THR A 230 -30.27 -8.69 -42.17
N ARG A 231 -30.18 -10.02 -42.22
CA ARG A 231 -30.43 -10.89 -41.05
C ARG A 231 -29.38 -10.70 -39.96
N ALA A 232 -28.10 -10.60 -40.34
CA ALA A 232 -27.01 -10.38 -39.40
C ALA A 232 -27.08 -9.00 -38.73
N LEU A 233 -27.46 -7.95 -39.47
CA LEU A 233 -27.71 -6.61 -38.94
C LEU A 233 -28.90 -6.61 -37.97
N SER A 234 -29.99 -7.30 -38.29
CA SER A 234 -31.13 -7.43 -37.38
C SER A 234 -30.73 -8.15 -36.09
N GLY A 235 -29.98 -9.25 -36.20
CA GLY A 235 -29.46 -9.97 -35.04
C GLY A 235 -28.47 -9.14 -34.20
N PHE A 236 -27.74 -8.21 -34.81
CA PHE A 236 -26.91 -7.25 -34.08
C PHE A 236 -27.78 -6.26 -33.28
N ILE A 237 -28.80 -5.66 -33.91
CA ILE A 237 -29.74 -4.74 -33.23
C ILE A 237 -30.37 -5.41 -32.01
N ASP A 238 -30.79 -6.67 -32.14
CA ASP A 238 -31.48 -7.39 -31.05
C ASP A 238 -30.53 -7.94 -29.96
N GLY A 239 -29.24 -8.10 -30.26
CA GLY A 239 -28.32 -8.93 -29.47
C GLY A 239 -26.93 -8.35 -29.24
N HIS A 240 -26.70 -7.07 -29.53
CA HIS A 240 -25.37 -6.46 -29.37
C HIS A 240 -24.96 -6.38 -27.88
N PRO A 241 -23.64 -6.42 -27.59
CA PRO A 241 -23.12 -6.11 -26.26
C PRO A 241 -23.29 -4.61 -25.96
N ARG A 242 -22.98 -4.20 -24.72
CA ARG A 242 -22.98 -2.78 -24.36
C ARG A 242 -22.12 -1.96 -25.34
N LEU A 243 -22.68 -0.89 -25.90
CA LEU A 243 -22.02 0.01 -26.85
C LEU A 243 -21.02 0.94 -26.16
N THR A 244 -19.99 0.35 -25.56
CA THR A 244 -18.93 1.11 -24.90
C THR A 244 -18.04 1.81 -25.93
N PRO A 245 -17.36 2.91 -25.58
CA PRO A 245 -16.47 3.61 -26.50
C PRO A 245 -15.41 2.71 -27.16
N THR A 246 -14.89 1.73 -26.40
CA THR A 246 -13.90 0.78 -26.92
C THR A 246 -14.55 -0.19 -27.91
N PHE A 247 -15.72 -0.74 -27.59
CA PHE A 247 -16.46 -1.61 -28.51
C PHE A 247 -16.76 -0.87 -29.82
N VAL A 248 -17.38 0.31 -29.75
CA VAL A 248 -17.79 1.09 -30.93
C VAL A 248 -16.58 1.47 -31.78
N ALA A 249 -15.50 1.97 -31.17
CA ALA A 249 -14.29 2.34 -31.89
C ALA A 249 -13.66 1.14 -32.62
N ARG A 250 -13.53 0.00 -31.94
CA ARG A 250 -12.95 -1.22 -32.53
C ARG A 250 -13.84 -1.81 -33.62
N PHE A 251 -15.14 -1.89 -33.36
CA PHE A 251 -16.12 -2.41 -34.30
C PHE A 251 -16.14 -1.60 -35.60
N LEU A 252 -16.23 -0.27 -35.49
CA LEU A 252 -16.20 0.62 -36.67
C LEU A 252 -14.87 0.59 -37.39
N GLN A 253 -13.74 0.48 -36.66
CA GLN A 253 -12.43 0.30 -37.27
C GLN A 253 -12.41 -0.97 -38.13
N GLN A 254 -12.86 -2.10 -37.56
CA GLN A 254 -12.85 -3.38 -38.26
C GLN A 254 -13.82 -3.43 -39.44
N THR A 255 -14.99 -2.80 -39.33
CA THR A 255 -15.94 -2.70 -40.46
C THR A 255 -15.46 -1.75 -41.56
N ARG A 256 -14.75 -0.67 -41.22
CA ARG A 256 -14.17 0.27 -42.21
C ARG A 256 -12.99 -0.33 -42.98
N SER A 257 -12.21 -1.20 -42.34
CA SER A 257 -11.11 -1.92 -42.99
C SER A 257 -11.56 -2.93 -44.05
N TYR A 258 -12.86 -3.25 -44.12
CA TYR A 258 -13.42 -4.30 -45.00
C TYR A 258 -13.72 -3.82 -46.43
N HIS A 259 -14.42 -2.69 -46.64
CA HIS A 259 -14.68 -2.14 -47.98
C HIS A 259 -14.79 -0.62 -47.96
N THR A 260 -14.20 0.05 -48.95
CA THR A 260 -14.37 1.50 -49.18
C THR A 260 -15.85 1.90 -49.38
N ASN A 261 -16.72 0.95 -49.75
CA ASN A 261 -18.13 1.14 -50.05
C ASN A 261 -19.06 0.16 -49.31
N PHE A 262 -18.93 -0.03 -48.00
CA PHE A 262 -19.96 -0.72 -47.21
C PHE A 262 -21.18 0.22 -47.04
N THR A 263 -22.16 0.13 -47.94
CA THR A 263 -23.34 1.03 -47.94
C THR A 263 -24.09 1.08 -46.60
N PRO A 264 -24.24 -0.02 -45.83
CA PRO A 264 -24.86 0.04 -44.52
C PRO A 264 -24.03 0.76 -43.45
N LEU A 265 -22.77 1.11 -43.70
CA LEU A 265 -21.88 1.74 -42.70
C LEU A 265 -22.43 3.07 -42.20
N VAL A 266 -22.91 3.91 -43.11
CA VAL A 266 -23.44 5.24 -42.75
C VAL A 266 -24.67 5.10 -41.87
N TRP A 267 -25.57 4.16 -42.24
CA TRP A 267 -26.74 3.84 -41.42
C TRP A 267 -26.34 3.27 -40.06
N LEU A 268 -25.36 2.37 -40.02
CA LEU A 268 -24.88 1.73 -38.79
C LEU A 268 -24.20 2.74 -37.85
N GLU A 269 -23.41 3.67 -38.40
CA GLU A 269 -22.80 4.77 -37.63
C GLU A 269 -23.88 5.71 -37.07
N GLN A 270 -24.92 6.00 -37.84
CA GLN A 270 -26.04 6.82 -37.40
C GLN A 270 -26.85 6.11 -36.30
N TRP A 271 -27.17 4.83 -36.48
CA TRP A 271 -27.88 4.02 -35.50
C TRP A 271 -27.08 3.87 -34.20
N LEU A 272 -25.77 3.63 -34.29
CA LEU A 272 -24.88 3.58 -33.11
C LEU A 272 -24.81 4.93 -32.38
N ALA A 273 -24.95 6.05 -33.09
CA ALA A 273 -24.96 7.39 -32.49
C ALA A 273 -26.30 7.75 -31.82
N GLU A 274 -27.39 7.02 -32.11
CA GLU A 274 -28.68 7.19 -31.43
C GLU A 274 -28.64 6.65 -29.99
N ASP A 275 -28.00 5.48 -29.79
CA ASP A 275 -27.94 4.79 -28.49
C ASP A 275 -26.53 4.74 -27.85
N GLY A 276 -25.52 5.30 -28.51
CA GLY A 276 -24.10 5.21 -28.11
C GLY A 276 -23.27 6.44 -28.50
N PRO A 277 -21.95 6.43 -28.21
CA PRO A 277 -21.06 7.52 -28.61
C PRO A 277 -20.89 7.55 -30.14
N SER A 278 -20.76 8.75 -30.71
CA SER A 278 -20.40 8.90 -32.12
C SER A 278 -19.04 8.25 -32.40
N ALA A 279 -18.76 7.91 -33.67
CA ALA A 279 -17.50 7.27 -34.04
C ALA A 279 -16.25 8.05 -33.55
N GLU A 280 -16.24 9.37 -33.76
CA GLU A 280 -15.16 10.25 -33.33
C GLU A 280 -15.04 10.33 -31.80
N GLU A 281 -16.17 10.41 -31.11
CA GLU A 281 -16.19 10.43 -29.65
C GLU A 281 -15.74 9.09 -29.05
N ALA A 282 -16.16 7.97 -29.65
CA ALA A 282 -15.78 6.63 -29.25
C ALA A 282 -14.27 6.44 -29.34
N VAL A 283 -13.67 6.81 -30.48
CA VAL A 283 -12.20 6.76 -30.69
C VAL A 283 -11.48 7.65 -29.68
N THR A 284 -11.91 8.90 -29.52
CA THR A 284 -11.27 9.85 -28.57
C THR A 284 -11.33 9.34 -27.13
N ARG A 285 -12.50 8.86 -26.69
CA ARG A 285 -12.67 8.31 -25.32
C ARG A 285 -11.89 7.01 -25.12
N SER A 286 -11.85 6.13 -26.13
CA SER A 286 -11.08 4.88 -26.08
C SER A 286 -9.57 5.16 -25.97
N ASN A 287 -9.03 6.02 -26.84
CA ASN A 287 -7.61 6.40 -26.82
C ASN A 287 -7.21 7.05 -25.50
N ARG A 288 -8.06 7.94 -24.95
CA ARG A 288 -7.83 8.53 -23.63
C ARG A 288 -7.78 7.48 -22.53
N ARG A 289 -8.68 6.48 -22.55
CA ARG A 289 -8.65 5.37 -21.58
C ARG A 289 -7.38 4.52 -21.70
N ILE A 290 -6.94 4.21 -22.92
CA ILE A 290 -5.70 3.46 -23.17
C ILE A 290 -4.50 4.22 -22.62
N ALA A 291 -4.33 5.49 -23.00
CA ALA A 291 -3.22 6.33 -22.55
C ALA A 291 -3.17 6.46 -21.02
N LEU A 292 -4.31 6.69 -20.38
CA LEU A 292 -4.39 6.79 -18.91
C LEU A 292 -4.01 5.47 -18.22
N THR A 293 -4.41 4.34 -18.80
CA THR A 293 -4.09 3.01 -18.25
C THR A 293 -2.61 2.73 -18.38
N GLN A 294 -2.03 3.03 -19.55
CA GLN A 294 -0.61 2.87 -19.82
C GLN A 294 0.25 3.70 -18.87
N VAL A 295 -0.02 5.01 -18.74
CA VAL A 295 0.73 5.90 -17.84
C VAL A 295 0.64 5.40 -16.39
N THR A 296 -0.54 5.02 -15.91
CA THR A 296 -0.70 4.54 -14.53
C THR A 296 0.10 3.25 -14.28
N VAL A 297 0.06 2.29 -15.20
CA VAL A 297 0.79 1.03 -15.09
C VAL A 297 2.30 1.29 -15.10
N ALA A 298 2.77 2.09 -16.06
CA ALA A 298 4.18 2.43 -16.21
C ALA A 298 4.72 3.16 -14.96
N ASN A 299 4.00 4.17 -14.47
CA ASN A 299 4.36 4.88 -13.25
C ASN A 299 4.37 3.95 -12.03
N SER A 300 3.33 3.11 -11.87
CA SER A 300 3.27 2.22 -10.71
C SER A 300 4.41 1.22 -10.66
N ILE A 301 4.79 0.64 -11.80
CA ILE A 301 5.92 -0.30 -11.89
C ILE A 301 7.26 0.42 -11.70
N THR A 302 7.41 1.61 -12.27
CA THR A 302 8.63 2.42 -12.09
C THR A 302 8.81 2.79 -10.63
N SER A 303 7.75 3.25 -9.98
CA SER A 303 7.72 3.58 -8.55
C SER A 303 8.01 2.40 -7.65
N LEU A 304 7.51 1.19 -7.98
CA LEU A 304 7.87 -0.03 -7.27
C LEU A 304 9.39 -0.31 -7.32
N ARG A 305 10.01 -0.15 -8.50
CA ARG A 305 11.47 -0.25 -8.65
C ARG A 305 12.21 0.84 -7.88
N THR A 306 11.70 2.07 -7.87
CA THR A 306 12.27 3.18 -7.10
C THR A 306 12.27 2.86 -5.61
N ILE A 307 11.13 2.43 -5.07
CA ILE A 307 10.96 2.02 -3.67
C ILE A 307 11.93 0.89 -3.28
N ALA A 308 12.23 -0.03 -4.19
CA ALA A 308 13.19 -1.11 -3.95
C ALA A 308 14.64 -0.62 -3.83
N ARG A 309 14.97 0.54 -4.41
CA ARG A 309 16.33 1.11 -4.44
C ARG A 309 16.62 2.11 -3.32
N ILE A 310 15.58 2.63 -2.66
CA ILE A 310 15.73 3.57 -1.55
C ILE A 310 16.40 2.88 -0.35
N ASP A 311 17.41 3.52 0.25
CA ASP A 311 17.90 3.13 1.57
C ASP A 311 16.91 3.60 2.64
N TRP A 312 16.04 2.69 3.03
CA TRP A 312 15.01 2.97 4.03
C TRP A 312 15.58 3.22 5.42
N LYS A 313 16.84 2.84 5.70
CA LYS A 313 17.51 3.15 6.97
C LYS A 313 17.74 4.65 7.10
N ASP A 314 18.30 5.26 6.06
CA ASP A 314 18.58 6.69 6.01
C ASP A 314 17.29 7.50 6.07
N PHE A 315 16.29 7.09 5.27
CA PHE A 315 14.96 7.72 5.30
C PHE A 315 14.35 7.72 6.71
N VAL A 316 14.35 6.56 7.39
CA VAL A 316 13.74 6.46 8.73
C VAL A 316 14.52 7.27 9.76
N GLU A 317 15.86 7.26 9.72
CA GLU A 317 16.67 8.08 10.63
C GLU A 317 16.47 9.59 10.43
N GLU A 318 16.30 10.03 9.18
CA GLU A 318 16.04 11.43 8.86
C GLU A 318 14.65 11.87 9.33
N GLN A 319 13.64 11.02 9.12
CA GLN A 319 12.25 11.34 9.44
C GLN A 319 11.88 11.11 10.91
N SER A 320 12.68 10.36 11.67
CA SER A 320 12.35 10.00 13.05
C SER A 320 12.61 11.13 14.05
N GLY A 321 11.56 11.56 14.75
CA GLY A 321 11.67 12.48 15.90
C GLY A 321 12.47 11.85 17.04
N THR A 322 12.28 10.55 17.28
CA THR A 322 13.03 9.76 18.27
C THR A 322 14.53 9.76 17.96
N GLU A 323 14.93 9.48 16.72
CA GLU A 323 16.35 9.51 16.31
C GLU A 323 16.95 10.91 16.52
N ARG A 324 16.21 11.97 16.18
CA ARG A 324 16.67 13.34 16.38
C ARG A 324 16.99 13.64 17.85
N ILE A 325 16.13 13.20 18.78
CA ILE A 325 16.33 13.38 20.22
C ILE A 325 17.51 12.54 20.72
N LEU A 326 17.61 11.28 20.30
CA LEU A 326 18.73 10.42 20.73
C LEU A 326 20.09 10.93 20.24
N ARG A 327 20.13 11.69 19.14
CA ARG A 327 21.34 12.37 18.65
C ARG A 327 21.79 13.55 19.53
N ASP A 328 21.00 13.96 20.51
CA ASP A 328 21.38 14.97 21.52
C ASP A 328 22.17 14.34 22.69
N ASP A 329 22.56 13.06 22.57
CA ASP A 329 23.45 12.36 23.50
C ASP A 329 24.67 13.22 23.90
N PRO A 330 24.86 13.51 25.20
CA PRO A 330 25.92 14.43 25.67
C PRO A 330 27.34 14.01 25.27
N THR A 331 27.58 12.70 25.15
CA THR A 331 28.90 12.19 24.75
C THR A 331 29.16 12.31 23.25
N GLY A 332 28.13 12.54 22.44
CA GLY A 332 28.20 12.52 20.98
C GLY A 332 28.51 11.13 20.38
N LEU A 333 28.67 10.08 21.21
CA LEU A 333 28.99 8.73 20.77
C LEU A 333 27.82 8.09 20.04
N TYR A 334 26.58 8.38 20.43
CA TYR A 334 25.40 7.83 19.76
C TYR A 334 25.45 8.02 18.25
N ARG A 335 25.84 9.21 17.76
CA ARG A 335 25.93 9.54 16.32
C ARG A 335 26.96 8.68 15.56
N GLN A 336 27.99 8.21 16.25
CA GLN A 336 29.09 7.44 15.68
C GLN A 336 28.80 5.93 15.73
N MET A 337 27.73 5.51 16.41
CA MET A 337 27.38 4.10 16.55
C MET A 337 26.89 3.50 15.24
N SER A 338 27.12 2.19 15.11
CA SER A 338 26.55 1.41 14.03
C SER A 338 25.03 1.54 13.98
N PHE A 339 24.46 1.45 12.78
CA PHE A 339 23.01 1.47 12.59
C PHE A 339 22.31 0.45 13.51
N GLY A 340 22.83 -0.78 13.61
CA GLY A 340 22.21 -1.83 14.42
C GLY A 340 22.17 -1.50 15.93
N THR A 341 23.19 -0.81 16.44
CA THR A 341 23.20 -0.36 17.85
C THR A 341 22.17 0.75 18.08
N ARG A 342 22.12 1.74 17.19
CA ARG A 342 21.12 2.82 17.26
C ARG A 342 19.70 2.28 17.12
N ASP A 343 19.50 1.31 16.24
CA ASP A 343 18.23 0.64 16.03
C ASP A 343 17.76 -0.14 17.25
N HIS A 344 18.68 -0.82 17.93
CA HIS A 344 18.39 -1.47 19.21
C HIS A 344 17.90 -0.46 20.27
N TYR A 345 18.53 0.71 20.35
CA TYR A 345 18.13 1.76 21.29
C TYR A 345 16.73 2.30 20.95
N ARG A 346 16.45 2.56 19.67
CA ARG A 346 15.12 2.99 19.21
C ARG A 346 14.04 1.95 19.49
N HIS A 347 14.32 0.66 19.33
CA HIS A 347 13.39 -0.42 19.68
C HIS A 347 13.08 -0.47 21.18
N ILE A 348 14.03 -0.13 22.05
CA ILE A 348 13.77 -0.03 23.50
C ILE A 348 12.82 1.12 23.80
N VAL A 349 13.06 2.28 23.17
CA VAL A 349 12.18 3.46 23.27
C VAL A 349 10.77 3.11 22.82
N GLU A 350 10.61 2.51 21.63
CA GLU A 350 9.34 2.05 21.08
C GLU A 350 8.63 1.07 22.03
N HIS A 351 9.35 0.10 22.59
CA HIS A 351 8.78 -0.89 23.50
C HIS A 351 8.23 -0.26 24.79
N ILE A 352 8.96 0.69 25.38
CA ILE A 352 8.52 1.42 26.57
C ILE A 352 7.30 2.28 26.24
N ALA A 353 7.40 3.11 25.19
CA ALA A 353 6.35 4.02 24.73
C ALA A 353 5.02 3.30 24.50
N ARG A 354 5.06 2.15 23.81
CA ARG A 354 3.88 1.33 23.53
C ARG A 354 3.19 0.79 24.79
N LYS A 355 3.94 0.55 25.87
CA LYS A 355 3.41 -0.02 27.12
C LYS A 355 2.91 1.04 28.09
N THR A 356 3.40 2.27 27.95
CA THR A 356 2.99 3.42 28.76
C THR A 356 1.98 4.31 28.03
N GLU A 357 1.72 4.05 26.75
CA GLU A 357 0.91 4.89 25.86
C GLU A 357 1.44 6.34 25.72
N LEU A 358 2.72 6.53 26.01
CA LEU A 358 3.43 7.80 25.79
C LEU A 358 3.99 7.88 24.36
N PRO A 359 4.16 9.08 23.80
CA PRO A 359 4.94 9.27 22.58
C PRO A 359 6.38 8.75 22.74
N GLU A 360 6.93 8.14 21.70
CA GLU A 360 8.33 7.66 21.68
C GLU A 360 9.33 8.80 21.99
N GLU A 361 9.04 10.00 21.51
CA GLU A 361 9.83 11.21 21.75
C GLU A 361 9.95 11.55 23.24
N GLU A 362 8.91 11.31 24.04
CA GLU A 362 8.94 11.58 25.48
C GLU A 362 9.84 10.59 26.22
N VAL A 363 9.79 9.31 25.83
CA VAL A 363 10.66 8.26 26.38
C VAL A 363 12.13 8.53 26.01
N ALA A 364 12.39 8.93 24.76
CA ALA A 364 13.74 9.31 24.34
C ALA A 364 14.26 10.53 25.10
N ARG A 365 13.41 11.55 25.32
CA ARG A 365 13.76 12.75 26.08
C ARG A 365 14.07 12.42 27.54
N ALA A 366 13.32 11.50 28.16
CA ALA A 366 13.62 11.04 29.52
C ALA A 366 15.00 10.38 29.61
N ALA A 367 15.38 9.57 28.63
CA ALA A 367 16.71 8.95 28.59
C ALA A 367 17.84 9.99 28.44
N ILE A 368 17.66 10.97 27.55
CA ILE A 368 18.62 12.07 27.37
C ILE A 368 18.72 12.94 28.62
N HIS A 369 17.59 13.25 29.25
CA HIS A 369 17.56 14.08 30.47
C HIS A 369 18.44 13.51 31.59
N PHE A 370 18.39 12.19 31.84
CA PHE A 370 19.25 11.58 32.84
C PHE A 370 20.73 11.55 32.39
N ALA A 371 20.99 11.37 31.09
CA ALA A 371 22.36 11.43 30.55
C ALA A 371 22.99 12.83 30.71
N GLU A 372 22.20 13.89 30.54
CA GLU A 372 22.64 15.28 30.73
C GLU A 372 22.95 15.59 32.21
N GLN A 373 22.27 14.95 33.16
CA GLN A 373 22.48 15.16 34.59
C GLN A 373 23.66 14.37 35.17
N ALA A 374 24.12 13.34 34.48
CA ALA A 374 25.23 12.53 34.94
C ALA A 374 26.56 13.30 34.89
N PRO A 375 27.54 12.94 35.74
CA PRO A 375 28.85 13.57 35.70
C PRO A 375 29.49 13.43 34.29
N PRO A 376 30.04 14.51 33.72
CA PRO A 376 30.62 14.47 32.39
C PRO A 376 31.78 13.48 32.31
N ASN A 377 31.97 12.87 31.13
CA ASN A 377 33.00 11.86 30.85
C ASN A 377 32.87 10.56 31.65
N THR A 378 31.68 10.27 32.17
CA THR A 378 31.36 8.95 32.75
C THR A 378 30.52 8.12 31.78
N HIS A 379 30.50 6.80 31.94
CA HIS A 379 29.62 5.95 31.14
C HIS A 379 28.13 6.28 31.37
N GLU A 380 27.78 6.84 32.53
CA GLU A 380 26.44 7.35 32.84
C GLU A 380 26.06 8.61 32.06
N SER A 381 27.01 9.32 31.43
CA SER A 381 26.69 10.48 30.57
C SER A 381 26.24 10.10 29.16
N HIS A 382 26.26 8.82 28.82
CA HIS A 382 25.81 8.30 27.52
C HIS A 382 24.37 7.78 27.60
N VAL A 383 23.54 8.12 26.60
CA VAL A 383 22.14 7.69 26.52
C VAL A 383 21.95 6.17 26.57
N GLY A 384 22.91 5.41 26.03
CA GLY A 384 22.87 3.94 26.07
C GLY A 384 22.75 3.38 27.48
N TYR A 385 23.38 4.00 28.49
CA TYR A 385 23.27 3.57 29.88
C TYR A 385 21.81 3.56 30.38
N TYR A 386 21.01 4.53 29.94
CA TYR A 386 19.60 4.66 30.32
C TYR A 386 18.62 3.88 29.44
N LEU A 387 19.08 3.31 28.34
CA LEU A 387 18.25 2.48 27.46
C LEU A 387 18.53 1.00 27.65
N VAL A 388 19.81 0.60 27.66
CA VAL A 388 20.20 -0.81 27.72
C VAL A 388 20.66 -1.28 29.09
N ASP A 389 21.18 -0.38 29.94
CA ASP A 389 21.93 -0.76 31.13
C ASP A 389 21.17 -0.49 32.45
N GLU A 390 21.90 -0.33 33.56
CA GLU A 390 21.35 -0.13 34.91
C GLU A 390 20.50 1.14 35.03
N GLY A 391 20.88 2.21 34.31
CA GLY A 391 20.16 3.48 34.25
C GLY A 391 18.73 3.35 33.71
N ARG A 392 18.43 2.28 32.97
CA ARG A 392 17.09 2.00 32.42
C ARG A 392 15.98 2.03 33.46
N LYS A 393 16.27 1.64 34.71
CA LYS A 393 15.26 1.67 35.79
C LYS A 393 14.77 3.09 36.10
N LEU A 394 15.59 4.12 35.87
CA LEU A 394 15.21 5.52 36.09
C LEU A 394 14.24 5.99 35.00
N VAL A 395 14.54 5.69 33.73
CA VAL A 395 13.63 5.97 32.61
C VAL A 395 12.31 5.23 32.77
N GLU A 396 12.35 3.95 33.18
CA GLU A 396 11.13 3.17 33.40
C GLU A 396 10.26 3.74 34.54
N ARG A 397 10.88 4.26 35.60
CA ARG A 397 10.15 4.94 36.68
C ARG A 397 9.53 6.25 36.22
N GLU A 398 10.30 7.07 35.51
CA GLU A 398 9.84 8.38 35.01
C GLU A 398 8.68 8.24 34.03
N THR A 399 8.76 7.26 33.13
CA THR A 399 7.73 6.98 32.12
C THR A 399 6.54 6.17 32.67
N GLY A 400 6.61 5.70 33.93
CA GLY A 400 5.60 4.84 34.53
C GLY A 400 5.58 3.40 33.97
N TYR A 401 6.61 2.99 33.24
CA TYR A 401 6.73 1.65 32.69
C TYR A 401 6.89 0.59 33.79
N ARG A 402 6.05 -0.45 33.72
CA ARG A 402 6.14 -1.61 34.60
C ARG A 402 6.38 -2.87 33.77
N PRO A 403 7.57 -3.51 33.89
CA PRO A 403 7.86 -4.71 33.11
C PRO A 403 6.91 -5.84 33.52
N PRO A 404 6.33 -6.59 32.57
CA PRO A 404 5.61 -7.81 32.88
C PRO A 404 6.54 -8.84 33.54
N VAL A 405 5.97 -9.71 34.38
CA VAL A 405 6.75 -10.66 35.22
C VAL A 405 7.75 -11.48 34.40
N GLY A 406 7.35 -11.99 33.24
CA GLY A 406 8.26 -12.76 32.38
C GLY A 406 9.46 -11.95 31.89
N GLU A 407 9.28 -10.68 31.55
CA GLU A 407 10.37 -9.79 31.15
C GLU A 407 11.27 -9.45 32.34
N ALA A 408 10.68 -9.22 33.52
CA ALA A 408 11.45 -8.98 34.74
C ALA A 408 12.34 -10.19 35.11
N VAL A 409 11.82 -11.42 35.02
CA VAL A 409 12.57 -12.66 35.26
C VAL A 409 13.66 -12.84 34.21
N HIS A 410 13.36 -12.62 32.93
CA HIS A 410 14.35 -12.72 31.86
C HIS A 410 15.52 -11.73 32.06
N ARG A 411 15.21 -10.46 32.36
CA ARG A 411 16.23 -9.45 32.65
C ARG A 411 17.04 -9.79 33.90
N TRP A 412 16.41 -10.34 34.94
CA TRP A 412 17.12 -10.79 36.13
C TRP A 412 18.10 -11.92 35.78
N ALA A 413 17.67 -12.89 34.98
CA ALA A 413 18.50 -14.00 34.54
C ALA A 413 19.71 -13.54 33.70
N VAL A 414 19.51 -12.62 32.76
CA VAL A 414 20.59 -12.07 31.91
C VAL A 414 21.55 -11.21 32.72
N ARG A 415 21.09 -10.48 33.74
CA ARG A 415 21.96 -9.70 34.64
C ARG A 415 22.76 -10.56 35.61
N HIS A 416 22.32 -11.79 35.89
CA HIS A 416 22.99 -12.70 36.84
C HIS A 416 23.39 -14.02 36.17
N PRO A 417 24.20 -13.99 35.10
CA PRO A 417 24.51 -15.19 34.32
C PRO A 417 25.19 -16.26 35.17
N ASN A 418 26.07 -15.86 36.10
CA ASN A 418 26.72 -16.78 37.04
C ASN A 418 25.72 -17.44 37.99
N THR A 419 24.78 -16.66 38.55
CA THR A 419 23.76 -17.21 39.46
C THR A 419 22.82 -18.18 38.74
N VAL A 420 22.44 -17.87 37.51
CA VAL A 420 21.61 -18.76 36.68
C VAL A 420 22.37 -20.02 36.30
N TYR A 421 23.63 -19.88 35.87
CA TYR A 421 24.47 -21.00 35.44
C TYR A 421 24.76 -21.95 36.60
N PHE A 422 25.34 -21.45 37.70
CA PHE A 422 25.68 -22.27 38.86
C PHE A 422 24.44 -22.77 39.59
N GLY A 423 23.40 -21.93 39.73
CA GLY A 423 22.14 -22.34 40.33
C GLY A 423 21.45 -23.44 39.52
N GLY A 424 21.45 -23.33 38.18
CA GLY A 424 20.93 -24.35 37.28
C GLY A 424 21.69 -25.68 37.40
N ILE A 425 23.04 -25.63 37.47
CA ILE A 425 23.86 -26.81 37.73
C ILE A 425 23.51 -27.42 39.09
N SER A 426 23.41 -26.62 40.15
CA SER A 426 23.09 -27.13 41.49
C SER A 426 21.71 -27.79 41.54
N VAL A 427 20.69 -27.16 40.95
CA VAL A 427 19.33 -27.72 40.88
C VAL A 427 19.30 -28.98 40.03
N GLY A 428 19.95 -28.99 38.88
CA GLY A 428 20.04 -30.18 38.02
C GLY A 428 20.78 -31.33 38.70
N THR A 429 21.86 -31.04 39.42
CA THR A 429 22.63 -32.03 40.18
C THR A 429 21.79 -32.60 41.32
N LEU A 430 21.08 -31.76 42.08
CA LEU A 430 20.18 -32.19 43.14
C LEU A 430 19.03 -33.06 42.60
N ALA A 431 18.43 -32.67 41.47
CA ALA A 431 17.36 -33.43 40.83
C ALA A 431 17.84 -34.79 40.32
N LEU A 432 19.07 -34.86 39.78
CA LEU A 432 19.67 -36.11 39.36
C LEU A 432 19.97 -37.00 40.57
N MET A 433 20.51 -36.44 41.65
CA MET A 433 20.77 -37.18 42.89
C MET A 433 19.49 -37.75 43.49
N THR A 434 18.40 -36.97 43.56
CA THR A 434 17.12 -37.46 44.07
C THR A 434 16.51 -38.54 43.18
N LEU A 435 16.65 -38.43 41.85
CA LEU A 435 16.21 -39.46 40.92
C LEU A 435 17.00 -40.77 41.07
N VAL A 436 18.32 -40.70 41.24
CA VAL A 436 19.17 -41.88 41.46
C VAL A 436 18.83 -42.55 42.80
N LEU A 437 18.63 -41.75 43.86
CA LEU A 437 18.24 -42.28 45.17
C LEU A 437 16.85 -42.92 45.16
N SER A 438 15.89 -42.37 44.40
CA SER A 438 14.56 -42.96 44.30
C SER A 438 14.55 -44.26 43.48
N LEU A 439 15.36 -44.34 42.42
CA LEU A 439 15.56 -45.56 41.64
C LEU A 439 16.36 -46.63 42.38
N GLY A 440 17.23 -46.25 43.32
CA GLY A 440 17.96 -47.18 44.19
C GLY A 440 17.16 -47.68 45.40
N HIS A 441 15.95 -47.15 45.62
CA HIS A 441 15.02 -47.59 46.67
C HIS A 441 13.75 -48.26 46.10
N ALA A 442 13.65 -48.37 44.77
CA ALA A 442 12.69 -49.19 44.04
C ALA A 442 13.37 -50.50 43.60
#